data_AF-A0A5B7B2Z6-F1
#
_entry.id   AF-A0A5B7B2Z6-F1
#
_cell.length_a   1.000
_cell.length_b   1.000
_cell.length_c   1.000
_cell.angle_alpha   90.00
_cell.angle_beta   90.00
_cell.angle_gamma   90.00
#
_symmetry.space_group_name_H-M   'P 1'
#
loop_
_entity.id
_entity.type
_entity.pdbx_description
1 polymer ?
#
loop_
_entity_poly.entity_id
_entity_poly.type
_entity_poly.pdbx_seq_one_letter_code
_entity_poly.pdbx_strand_id
1 'polypeptide(L)'
;MASSTLICDAQPWKDLKAHVEDIKKTHLRELMSDTERCKSMMVEFDGILLDYSRQCATLDTIDKLFKLAEAACLKQKINRMFNGERINSTENRSVLHVSLRASRDAVIHSDGKNVVPDVWQVLDKIQEFSERVRSGSWIGATGKELKDVVAIGIGGSFLGPLFVHTALQTDPEAIECARGRQLRFLANVDPIDVIRNITGLNPETTLVVVVSKTFT
;
A
#
# COMPACT_ATOMS: atom_id res chain seq x y z
N MET A 1 -15.70 -4.34 26.34
CA MET A 1 -14.49 -3.84 27.01
C MET A 1 -13.29 -4.54 26.37
N ALA A 2 -12.23 -3.83 26.02
CA ALA A 2 -11.01 -4.48 25.55
C ALA A 2 -10.45 -5.36 26.67
N SER A 3 -10.07 -6.60 26.36
CA SER A 3 -9.42 -7.48 27.34
C SER A 3 -8.18 -6.78 27.88
N SER A 4 -8.05 -6.69 29.21
CA SER A 4 -6.89 -6.11 29.89
C SER A 4 -5.65 -7.01 29.80
N THR A 5 -5.79 -8.23 29.30
CA THR A 5 -4.71 -9.20 29.14
C THR A 5 -3.88 -8.86 27.90
N LEU A 6 -2.57 -8.67 28.08
CA LEU A 6 -1.67 -8.48 26.95
C LEU A 6 -1.54 -9.79 26.18
N ILE A 7 -1.30 -9.71 24.87
CA ILE A 7 -1.13 -10.90 24.04
C ILE A 7 0.04 -11.78 24.52
N CYS A 8 1.05 -11.18 25.17
CA CYS A 8 2.18 -11.90 25.74
C CYS A 8 1.86 -12.72 26.99
N ASP A 9 0.68 -12.50 27.60
CA ASP A 9 0.22 -13.27 28.76
C ASP A 9 -0.62 -14.49 28.34
N ALA A 10 -1.08 -14.52 27.09
CA ALA A 10 -1.93 -15.57 26.54
C ALA A 10 -1.18 -16.91 26.43
N GLN A 11 -1.90 -18.02 26.57
CA GLN A 11 -1.30 -19.36 26.51
C GLN A 11 -0.59 -19.63 25.17
N PRO A 12 -1.14 -19.28 23.98
CA PRO A 12 -0.42 -19.48 22.71
C PRO A 12 0.92 -18.73 22.61
N TRP A 13 1.06 -17.59 23.30
CA TRP A 13 2.34 -16.89 23.37
C TRP A 13 3.36 -17.66 24.23
N LYS A 14 2.93 -18.19 25.37
CA LYS A 14 3.76 -19.04 26.23
C LYS A 14 4.17 -20.32 25.50
N ASP A 15 3.27 -20.91 24.74
CA ASP A 15 3.55 -22.10 23.92
C ASP A 15 4.60 -21.80 22.85
N LEU A 16 4.48 -20.66 22.14
CA LEU A 16 5.50 -20.20 21.19
C LEU A 16 6.84 -19.95 21.88
N LYS A 17 6.84 -19.34 23.06
CA LYS A 17 8.06 -19.07 23.83
C LYS A 17 8.77 -20.35 24.26
N ALA A 18 8.01 -21.38 24.66
CA ALA A 18 8.57 -22.70 24.97
C ALA A 18 9.12 -23.39 23.72
N HIS A 19 8.40 -23.29 22.58
CA HIS A 19 8.78 -23.87 21.30
C HIS A 19 10.13 -23.36 20.75
N VAL A 20 10.58 -22.19 21.19
CA VAL A 20 11.91 -21.65 20.85
C VAL A 20 13.03 -22.64 21.16
N GLU A 21 12.93 -23.40 22.26
CA GLU A 21 13.95 -24.37 22.64
C GLU A 21 14.07 -25.53 21.65
N ASP A 22 12.99 -25.91 20.98
CA ASP A 22 13.03 -26.93 19.92
C ASP A 22 13.56 -26.36 18.61
N ILE A 23 13.19 -25.12 18.27
CA ILE A 23 13.71 -24.45 17.07
C ILE A 23 15.21 -24.18 17.18
N LYS A 24 15.74 -23.86 18.37
CA LYS A 24 17.19 -23.71 18.60
C LYS A 24 17.99 -24.98 18.30
N LYS A 25 17.37 -26.16 18.35
CA LYS A 25 18.00 -27.45 18.03
C LYS A 25 18.00 -27.75 16.53
N THR A 26 17.33 -26.92 15.73
CA THR A 26 17.26 -27.07 14.27
C THR A 26 18.21 -26.12 13.57
N HIS A 27 18.61 -26.45 12.34
CA HIS A 27 19.34 -25.54 11.46
C HIS A 27 18.61 -25.35 10.13
N LEU A 28 18.56 -24.13 9.60
CA LEU A 28 17.82 -23.84 8.35
C LEU A 28 18.24 -24.75 7.19
N ARG A 29 19.53 -25.10 7.09
CA ARG A 29 20.02 -26.05 6.07
C ARG A 29 19.36 -27.43 6.15
N GLU A 30 19.14 -27.95 7.36
CA GLU A 30 18.49 -29.24 7.57
C GLU A 30 17.01 -29.13 7.23
N LEU A 31 16.38 -28.05 7.70
CA LEU A 31 15.00 -27.71 7.41
C LEU A 31 14.71 -27.54 5.90
N MET A 32 15.68 -27.04 5.12
CA MET A 32 15.60 -26.94 3.67
C MET A 32 15.79 -28.29 2.94
N SER A 33 16.32 -29.31 3.62
CA SER A 33 16.43 -30.67 3.05
C SER A 33 15.10 -31.44 3.09
N ASP A 34 14.16 -31.00 3.93
CA ASP A 34 12.79 -31.51 3.96
C ASP A 34 11.96 -30.89 2.82
N THR A 35 11.87 -31.62 1.72
CA THR A 35 11.17 -31.17 0.51
C THR A 35 9.65 -31.01 0.70
N GLU A 36 9.02 -31.84 1.52
CA GLU A 36 7.57 -31.80 1.75
C GLU A 36 7.19 -30.63 2.64
N ARG A 37 8.01 -30.33 3.65
CA ARG A 37 7.89 -29.09 4.42
C ARG A 37 8.06 -27.86 3.55
N CYS A 38 9.09 -27.83 2.68
CA CYS A 38 9.31 -26.69 1.78
C CYS A 38 8.09 -26.44 0.89
N LYS A 39 7.53 -27.48 0.26
CA LYS A 39 6.29 -27.37 -0.54
C LYS A 39 5.12 -26.86 0.29
N SER A 40 4.97 -27.34 1.52
CA SER A 40 3.89 -26.92 2.44
C SER A 40 4.04 -25.47 2.92
N MET A 41 5.24 -24.88 2.79
CA MET A 41 5.56 -23.49 3.15
C MET A 41 5.66 -22.57 1.92
N MET A 42 4.91 -22.91 0.87
CA MET A 42 4.70 -22.09 -0.30
C MET A 42 3.20 -21.91 -0.51
N VAL A 43 2.79 -20.67 -0.80
CA VAL A 43 1.41 -20.36 -1.18
C VAL A 43 1.46 -19.49 -2.43
N GLU A 44 0.66 -19.84 -3.42
CA GLU A 44 0.48 -19.07 -4.64
C GLU A 44 -0.93 -18.49 -4.69
N PHE A 45 -1.03 -17.23 -5.06
CA PHE A 45 -2.31 -16.55 -5.28
C PHE A 45 -2.12 -15.47 -6.36
N ASP A 46 -2.97 -15.48 -7.39
CA ASP A 46 -2.94 -14.52 -8.51
C ASP A 46 -1.55 -14.29 -9.12
N GLY A 47 -0.79 -15.36 -9.34
CA GLY A 47 0.56 -15.31 -9.92
C GLY A 47 1.64 -14.77 -8.98
N ILE A 48 1.33 -14.54 -7.70
CA ILE A 48 2.28 -14.18 -6.65
C ILE A 48 2.57 -15.42 -5.81
N LEU A 49 3.84 -15.83 -5.79
CA LEU A 49 4.33 -16.92 -4.94
C LEU A 49 4.95 -16.35 -3.65
N LEU A 50 4.36 -16.69 -2.51
CA LEU A 50 4.96 -16.50 -1.19
C LEU A 50 5.69 -17.79 -0.77
N ASP A 51 7.01 -17.80 -0.94
CA ASP A 51 7.88 -18.85 -0.41
C ASP A 51 8.45 -18.41 0.94
N TYR A 52 7.90 -18.97 2.01
CA TYR A 52 8.37 -18.74 3.39
C TYR A 52 9.10 -19.96 3.97
N SER A 53 9.51 -20.91 3.12
CA SER A 53 10.27 -22.11 3.53
C SER A 53 11.65 -21.79 4.08
N ARG A 54 12.22 -20.63 3.74
CA ARG A 54 13.52 -20.14 4.25
C ARG A 54 13.45 -19.51 5.64
N GLN A 55 12.31 -19.64 6.34
CA GLN A 55 12.18 -19.27 7.74
C GLN A 55 12.66 -20.41 8.64
N CYS A 56 13.28 -20.07 9.77
CA CYS A 56 13.63 -21.03 10.83
C CYS A 56 12.37 -21.39 11.64
N ALA A 57 11.45 -22.10 10.99
CA ALA A 57 10.13 -22.43 11.51
C ALA A 57 9.69 -23.79 10.94
N THR A 58 9.16 -24.69 11.76
CA THR A 58 8.54 -25.95 11.31
C THR A 58 7.04 -25.76 11.05
N LEU A 59 6.36 -26.77 10.50
CA LEU A 59 4.89 -26.72 10.37
C LEU A 59 4.19 -26.56 11.72
N ASP A 60 4.73 -27.14 12.78
CA ASP A 60 4.26 -26.92 14.15
C ASP A 60 4.49 -25.47 14.62
N THR A 61 5.61 -24.83 14.25
CA THR A 61 5.80 -23.39 14.50
C THR A 61 4.70 -22.56 13.84
N ILE A 62 4.37 -22.85 12.58
CA ILE A 62 3.34 -22.14 11.83
C ILE A 62 1.96 -22.34 12.46
N ASP A 63 1.61 -23.56 12.87
CA ASP A 63 0.36 -23.84 13.61
C ASP A 63 0.27 -23.04 14.91
N LYS A 64 1.35 -22.99 15.70
CA LYS A 64 1.39 -22.19 16.94
C LYS A 64 1.26 -20.68 16.66
N LEU A 65 1.84 -20.17 15.58
CA LEU A 65 1.67 -18.78 15.15
C LEU A 65 0.22 -18.49 14.75
N PHE A 66 -0.46 -19.41 14.06
CA PHE A 66 -1.89 -19.28 13.77
C PHE A 66 -2.75 -19.28 15.03
N LYS A 67 -2.47 -20.17 15.99
CA LYS A 67 -3.14 -20.16 17.31
C LYS A 67 -2.95 -18.84 18.04
N LEU A 68 -1.76 -18.24 17.97
CA LEU A 68 -1.52 -16.90 18.52
C LEU A 68 -2.34 -15.83 17.81
N ALA A 69 -2.43 -15.86 16.48
CA ALA A 69 -3.23 -14.93 15.71
C ALA A 69 -4.73 -15.06 16.02
N GLU A 70 -5.22 -16.28 16.26
CA GLU A 70 -6.58 -16.56 16.73
C GLU A 70 -6.83 -16.00 18.13
N ALA A 71 -5.94 -16.25 19.08
CA ALA A 71 -6.03 -15.67 20.42
C ALA A 71 -5.94 -14.14 20.42
N ALA A 72 -5.22 -13.56 19.47
CA ALA A 72 -5.16 -12.11 19.24
C ALA A 72 -6.41 -11.56 18.54
N CYS A 73 -7.37 -12.40 18.17
CA CYS A 73 -8.57 -12.08 17.40
C CYS A 73 -8.24 -11.34 16.09
N LEU A 74 -7.19 -11.77 15.37
CA LEU A 74 -6.70 -11.08 14.18
C LEU A 74 -7.77 -11.01 13.08
N LYS A 75 -8.45 -12.12 12.79
CA LYS A 75 -9.53 -12.17 11.78
C LYS A 75 -10.66 -11.20 12.12
N GLN A 76 -11.05 -11.15 13.40
CA GLN A 76 -12.07 -10.21 13.86
C GLN A 76 -11.60 -8.77 13.67
N LYS A 77 -10.36 -8.43 14.05
CA LYS A 77 -9.80 -7.08 13.84
C LYS A 77 -9.76 -6.68 12.36
N ILE A 78 -9.40 -7.61 11.47
CA ILE A 78 -9.47 -7.41 10.02
C ILE A 78 -10.92 -7.14 9.60
N ASN A 79 -11.88 -7.96 10.01
CA ASN A 79 -13.29 -7.76 9.67
C ASN A 79 -13.81 -6.40 10.17
N ARG A 80 -13.44 -5.98 11.39
CA ARG A 80 -13.79 -4.66 11.94
C ARG A 80 -13.24 -3.53 11.05
N MET A 81 -12.01 -3.67 10.55
CA MET A 81 -11.43 -2.72 9.58
C MET A 81 -12.26 -2.67 8.28
N PHE A 82 -12.54 -3.82 7.68
CA PHE A 82 -13.29 -3.92 6.42
C PHE A 82 -14.75 -3.44 6.55
N ASN A 83 -15.36 -3.60 7.72
CA ASN A 83 -16.70 -3.09 8.03
C ASN A 83 -16.71 -1.59 8.37
N GLY A 84 -15.55 -0.93 8.35
CA GLY A 84 -15.41 0.50 8.60
C GLY A 84 -15.67 0.92 10.04
N GLU A 85 -15.47 0.03 11.00
CA GLU A 85 -15.45 0.41 12.40
C GLU A 85 -14.31 1.39 12.69
N ARG A 86 -14.49 2.22 13.71
CA ARG A 86 -13.52 3.22 14.15
C ARG A 86 -12.38 2.56 14.94
N ILE A 87 -11.53 1.80 14.23
CA ILE A 87 -10.43 1.04 14.83
C ILE A 87 -9.19 1.89 15.14
N ASN A 88 -9.04 3.06 14.51
CA ASN A 88 -8.06 4.06 14.93
C ASN A 88 -8.61 4.78 16.15
N SER A 89 -8.32 4.24 17.34
CA SER A 89 -8.93 4.65 18.60
C SER A 89 -8.44 6.01 19.10
N THR A 90 -7.20 6.40 18.82
CA THR A 90 -6.64 7.69 19.28
C THR A 90 -7.22 8.88 18.53
N GLU A 91 -7.57 8.70 17.25
CA GLU A 91 -8.23 9.73 16.45
C GLU A 91 -9.74 9.49 16.29
N ASN A 92 -10.27 8.37 16.81
CA ASN A 92 -11.66 7.93 16.65
C ASN A 92 -12.12 7.88 15.17
N ARG A 93 -11.35 7.18 14.32
CA ARG A 93 -11.56 7.12 12.86
C ARG A 93 -11.61 5.70 12.32
N SER A 94 -12.36 5.52 11.23
CA SER A 94 -12.34 4.31 10.41
C SER A 94 -11.04 4.24 9.58
N VAL A 95 -10.62 3.03 9.22
CA VAL A 95 -9.42 2.78 8.40
C VAL A 95 -9.83 2.05 7.13
N LEU A 96 -10.07 2.80 6.04
CA LEU A 96 -10.77 2.31 4.86
C LEU A 96 -9.98 2.48 3.55
N HIS A 97 -8.66 2.36 3.57
CA HIS A 97 -7.86 2.39 2.34
C HIS A 97 -8.27 1.28 1.34
N VAL A 98 -8.88 0.19 1.82
CA VAL A 98 -9.43 -0.88 0.99
C VAL A 98 -10.59 -0.41 0.09
N SER A 99 -11.35 0.62 0.49
CA SER A 99 -12.46 1.13 -0.32
C SER A 99 -11.99 1.86 -1.57
N LEU A 100 -10.75 2.37 -1.58
CA LEU A 100 -10.16 3.10 -2.72
C LEU A 100 -9.90 2.23 -3.95
N ARG A 101 -9.94 0.90 -3.78
CA ARG A 101 -9.68 -0.11 -4.82
C ARG A 101 -10.80 -1.14 -4.92
N ALA A 102 -11.94 -0.88 -4.29
CA ALA A 102 -13.09 -1.75 -4.35
C ALA A 102 -13.83 -1.58 -5.69
N SER A 103 -14.52 -2.64 -6.13
CA SER A 103 -15.37 -2.57 -7.32
C SER A 103 -16.49 -1.52 -7.14
N ARG A 104 -17.03 -1.03 -8.26
CA ARG A 104 -18.03 0.06 -8.27
C ARG A 104 -19.34 -0.30 -7.56
N ASP A 105 -19.67 -1.58 -7.52
CA ASP A 105 -20.84 -2.17 -6.88
C ASP A 105 -20.59 -2.59 -5.43
N ALA A 106 -19.36 -2.47 -4.92
CA ALA A 106 -19.05 -2.80 -3.53
C ALA A 106 -19.78 -1.87 -2.55
N VAL A 107 -20.07 -2.41 -1.37
CA VAL A 107 -20.73 -1.69 -0.29
C VAL A 107 -19.82 -1.70 0.93
N ILE A 108 -19.21 -0.55 1.24
CA ILE A 108 -18.32 -0.38 2.39
C ILE A 108 -18.80 0.85 3.15
N HIS A 109 -19.18 0.66 4.40
CA HIS A 109 -19.75 1.73 5.21
C HIS A 109 -18.68 2.42 6.05
N SER A 110 -18.80 3.74 6.19
CA SER A 110 -18.16 4.53 7.23
C SER A 110 -19.24 5.38 7.88
N ASP A 111 -19.41 5.27 9.20
CA ASP A 111 -20.44 6.02 9.94
C ASP A 111 -21.85 5.90 9.32
N GLY A 112 -22.21 4.70 8.87
CA GLY A 112 -23.53 4.42 8.29
C GLY A 112 -23.72 4.87 6.84
N LYS A 113 -22.71 5.49 6.20
CA LYS A 113 -22.75 5.88 4.77
C LYS A 113 -21.88 4.95 3.93
N ASN A 114 -22.39 4.45 2.81
CA ASN A 114 -21.55 3.77 1.81
C ASN A 114 -20.58 4.79 1.18
N VAL A 115 -19.27 4.56 1.31
CA VAL A 115 -18.23 5.48 0.82
C VAL A 115 -17.80 5.17 -0.62
N VAL A 116 -18.13 4.00 -1.16
CA VAL A 116 -17.71 3.57 -2.51
C VAL A 116 -18.19 4.51 -3.62
N PRO A 117 -19.42 5.05 -3.60
CA PRO A 117 -19.84 6.04 -4.59
C PRO A 117 -18.99 7.33 -4.59
N ASP A 118 -18.59 7.83 -3.42
CA ASP A 118 -17.73 9.01 -3.31
C ASP A 118 -16.33 8.73 -3.88
N VAL A 119 -15.81 7.51 -3.65
CA VAL A 119 -14.53 7.05 -4.23
C VAL A 119 -14.61 7.05 -5.75
N TRP A 120 -15.63 6.40 -6.34
CA TRP A 120 -15.75 6.32 -7.80
C TRP A 120 -16.03 7.67 -8.45
N GLN A 121 -16.72 8.58 -7.77
CA GLN A 121 -16.85 9.95 -8.26
C GLN A 121 -15.49 10.64 -8.43
N VAL A 122 -14.53 10.39 -7.54
CA VAL A 122 -13.17 10.93 -7.66
C VAL A 122 -12.36 10.18 -8.71
N LEU A 123 -12.47 8.85 -8.78
CA LEU A 123 -11.80 8.06 -9.81
C LEU A 123 -12.25 8.44 -11.23
N ASP A 124 -13.55 8.64 -11.45
CA ASP A 124 -14.10 9.11 -12.73
C ASP A 124 -13.53 10.49 -13.10
N LYS A 125 -13.42 11.41 -12.13
CA LYS A 125 -12.78 12.73 -12.34
C LYS A 125 -11.30 12.62 -12.67
N ILE A 126 -10.57 11.72 -12.01
CA ILE A 126 -9.16 11.47 -12.30
C ILE A 126 -9.01 10.91 -13.72
N GLN A 127 -9.86 9.96 -14.11
CA GLN A 127 -9.89 9.41 -15.46
C GLN A 127 -10.10 10.51 -16.49
N GLU A 128 -11.20 11.27 -16.39
CA GLU A 128 -11.53 12.34 -17.34
C GLU A 128 -10.39 13.37 -17.44
N PHE A 129 -9.88 13.84 -16.30
CA PHE A 129 -8.80 14.83 -16.27
C PHE A 129 -7.52 14.28 -16.90
N SER A 130 -7.10 13.07 -16.53
CA SER A 130 -5.88 12.47 -17.04
C SER A 130 -5.96 12.15 -18.53
N GLU A 131 -7.12 11.72 -19.04
CA GLU A 131 -7.35 11.52 -20.49
C GLU A 131 -7.28 12.83 -21.26
N ARG A 132 -7.83 13.92 -20.71
CA ARG A 132 -7.75 15.25 -21.34
C ARG A 132 -6.32 15.78 -21.39
N VAL A 133 -5.54 15.58 -20.33
CA VAL A 133 -4.11 15.92 -20.32
C VAL A 133 -3.35 15.05 -21.32
N ARG A 134 -3.59 13.74 -21.36
CA ARG A 134 -2.90 12.80 -22.26
C ARG A 134 -3.25 13.03 -23.73
N SER A 135 -4.48 13.41 -24.04
CA SER A 135 -4.91 13.73 -25.41
C SER A 135 -4.44 15.10 -25.91
N GLY A 136 -3.90 15.96 -25.04
CA GLY A 136 -3.53 17.34 -25.38
C GLY A 136 -4.72 18.31 -25.44
N SER A 137 -5.95 17.84 -25.17
CA SER A 137 -7.14 18.70 -25.11
C SER A 137 -7.16 19.59 -23.86
N TRP A 138 -6.41 19.23 -22.82
CA TRP A 138 -6.15 20.11 -21.68
C TRP A 138 -4.87 20.93 -21.92
N ILE A 139 -5.06 22.18 -22.30
CA ILE A 139 -3.98 23.12 -22.61
C ILE A 139 -3.63 24.01 -21.42
N GLY A 140 -2.37 24.43 -21.36
CA GLY A 140 -1.89 25.44 -20.43
C GLY A 140 -2.35 26.85 -20.79
N ALA A 141 -1.98 27.83 -19.96
CA ALA A 141 -2.41 29.22 -20.10
C ALA A 141 -2.03 29.88 -21.45
N THR A 142 -1.02 29.33 -22.15
CA THR A 142 -0.56 29.85 -23.44
C THR A 142 -1.04 29.02 -24.64
N GLY A 143 -1.97 28.10 -24.42
CA GLY A 143 -2.53 27.23 -25.46
C GLY A 143 -1.66 26.01 -25.80
N LYS A 144 -0.53 25.82 -25.11
CA LYS A 144 0.36 24.67 -25.31
C LYS A 144 -0.12 23.47 -24.50
N GLU A 145 0.10 22.26 -25.03
CA GLU A 145 -0.17 21.02 -24.32
C GLU A 145 0.71 20.88 -23.07
N LEU A 146 0.14 20.33 -22.00
CA LEU A 146 0.88 20.00 -20.78
C LEU A 146 1.60 18.66 -20.96
N LYS A 147 2.92 18.66 -20.80
CA LYS A 147 3.80 17.49 -21.01
C LYS A 147 4.57 17.11 -19.76
N ASP A 148 4.92 18.10 -18.95
CA ASP A 148 5.68 17.91 -17.73
C ASP A 148 4.77 18.02 -16.50
N VAL A 149 5.04 17.24 -15.47
CA VAL A 149 4.31 17.26 -14.21
C VAL A 149 5.30 17.37 -13.05
N VAL A 150 5.06 18.32 -12.16
CA VAL A 150 5.74 18.40 -10.86
C VAL A 150 4.74 18.07 -9.76
N ALA A 151 4.91 16.91 -9.13
CA ALA A 151 4.13 16.49 -7.98
C ALA A 151 4.82 16.96 -6.69
N ILE A 152 4.14 17.82 -5.93
CA ILE A 152 4.63 18.40 -4.68
C ILE A 152 3.96 17.69 -3.51
N GLY A 153 4.74 17.02 -2.67
CA GLY A 153 4.21 16.34 -1.50
C GLY A 153 5.31 15.67 -0.69
N ILE A 154 5.04 15.39 0.59
CA ILE A 154 5.99 14.75 1.51
C ILE A 154 5.37 13.52 2.17
N GLY A 155 6.23 12.57 2.59
CA GLY A 155 5.82 11.37 3.30
C GLY A 155 4.83 10.52 2.49
N GLY A 156 3.64 10.27 3.05
CA GLY A 156 2.60 9.47 2.39
C GLY A 156 2.10 10.05 1.06
N SER A 157 2.17 11.37 0.88
CA SER A 157 1.80 12.05 -0.37
C SER A 157 2.82 11.84 -1.51
N PHE A 158 3.98 11.26 -1.21
CA PHE A 158 5.13 11.18 -2.13
C PHE A 158 5.63 9.74 -2.33
N LEU A 159 5.84 9.00 -1.23
CA LEU A 159 6.56 7.72 -1.28
C LEU A 159 5.83 6.66 -2.11
N GLY A 160 4.50 6.55 -1.97
CA GLY A 160 3.69 5.62 -2.75
C GLY A 160 3.71 5.92 -4.26
N PRO A 161 3.36 7.16 -4.68
CA PRO A 161 3.47 7.57 -6.07
C PRO A 161 4.87 7.39 -6.67
N LEU A 162 5.93 7.76 -5.94
CA LEU A 162 7.31 7.57 -6.39
C LEU A 162 7.66 6.08 -6.59
N PHE A 163 7.28 5.22 -5.64
CA PHE A 163 7.50 3.79 -5.73
C PHE A 163 6.82 3.20 -6.98
N VAL A 164 5.52 3.46 -7.17
CA VAL A 164 4.77 2.92 -8.31
C VAL A 164 5.30 3.46 -9.63
N HIS A 165 5.59 4.77 -9.70
CA HIS A 165 6.20 5.36 -10.88
C HIS A 165 7.52 4.66 -11.23
N THR A 166 8.41 4.49 -10.26
CA THR A 166 9.74 3.87 -10.47
C THR A 166 9.61 2.41 -10.88
N ALA A 167 8.72 1.64 -10.24
CA ALA A 167 8.50 0.23 -10.56
C ALA A 167 7.97 0.01 -11.99
N LEU A 168 7.16 0.96 -12.50
CA LEU A 168 6.58 0.89 -13.85
C LEU A 168 7.43 1.56 -14.93
N GLN A 169 8.58 2.17 -14.60
CA GLN A 169 9.43 2.85 -15.60
C GLN A 169 9.98 1.91 -16.68
N THR A 170 10.08 0.62 -16.39
CA THR A 170 10.56 -0.39 -17.33
C THR A 170 9.44 -1.21 -17.97
N ASP A 171 8.19 -0.95 -17.60
CA ASP A 171 7.04 -1.63 -18.19
C ASP A 171 6.78 -1.10 -19.63
N PRO A 172 6.70 -1.96 -20.66
CA PRO A 172 6.56 -1.52 -22.05
C PRO A 172 5.32 -0.67 -22.31
N GLU A 173 4.18 -1.02 -21.70
CA GLU A 173 2.93 -0.29 -21.87
C GLU A 173 3.00 1.08 -21.19
N ALA A 174 3.57 1.13 -19.97
CA ALA A 174 3.80 2.37 -19.25
C ALA A 174 4.76 3.31 -20.00
N ILE A 175 5.84 2.78 -20.58
CA ILE A 175 6.80 3.55 -21.40
C ILE A 175 6.09 4.18 -22.60
N GLU A 176 5.32 3.38 -23.34
CA GLU A 176 4.54 3.86 -24.49
C GLU A 176 3.57 4.96 -24.06
N CYS A 177 2.81 4.70 -22.99
CA CYS A 177 1.85 5.63 -22.43
C CYS A 177 2.48 6.93 -21.92
N ALA A 178 3.72 6.88 -21.43
CA ALA A 178 4.43 8.04 -20.88
C ALA A 178 5.27 8.79 -21.93
N ARG A 179 5.34 8.32 -23.18
CA ARG A 179 6.20 8.89 -24.21
C ARG A 179 6.02 10.41 -24.32
N GLY A 180 7.16 11.12 -24.28
CA GLY A 180 7.22 12.58 -24.43
C GLY A 180 6.72 13.36 -23.23
N ARG A 181 6.53 12.71 -22.07
CA ARG A 181 6.11 13.34 -20.81
C ARG A 181 7.15 13.10 -19.71
N GLN A 182 7.24 14.03 -18.78
CA GLN A 182 8.08 13.89 -17.59
C GLN A 182 7.26 14.05 -16.33
N LEU A 183 7.52 13.22 -15.32
CA LEU A 183 7.00 13.38 -13.98
C LEU A 183 8.17 13.55 -13.02
N ARG A 184 8.13 14.62 -12.22
CA ARG A 184 9.11 14.91 -11.18
C ARG A 184 8.41 15.01 -9.84
N PHE A 185 9.10 14.58 -8.81
CA PHE A 185 8.58 14.59 -7.45
C PHE A 185 9.41 15.53 -6.58
N LEU A 186 8.77 16.59 -6.09
CA LEU A 186 9.34 17.58 -5.19
C LEU A 186 8.80 17.34 -3.78
N ALA A 187 9.68 16.95 -2.86
CA ALA A 187 9.29 16.65 -1.49
C ALA A 187 9.98 17.52 -0.45
N ASN A 188 11.24 17.89 -0.69
CA ASN A 188 12.01 18.61 0.29
C ASN A 188 11.76 20.12 0.17
N VAL A 189 11.72 20.81 1.31
CA VAL A 189 11.63 22.27 1.38
C VAL A 189 12.97 22.93 1.04
N ASP A 190 14.06 22.16 1.05
CA ASP A 190 15.39 22.61 0.64
C ASP A 190 15.35 23.23 -0.78
N PRO A 191 15.76 24.51 -0.94
CA PRO A 191 15.82 25.17 -2.24
C PRO A 191 16.63 24.40 -3.29
N ILE A 192 17.62 23.59 -2.89
CA ILE A 192 18.40 22.75 -3.80
C ILE A 192 17.51 21.69 -4.47
N ASP A 193 16.60 21.08 -3.71
CA ASP A 193 15.66 20.08 -4.25
C ASP A 193 14.64 20.74 -5.19
N VAL A 194 14.20 21.95 -4.85
CA VAL A 194 13.36 22.78 -5.73
C VAL A 194 14.07 23.03 -7.05
N ILE A 195 15.29 23.59 -7.02
CA ILE A 195 16.08 23.89 -8.21
C ILE A 195 16.27 22.63 -9.06
N ARG A 196 16.64 21.50 -8.44
CA ARG A 196 16.83 20.23 -9.13
C ARG A 196 15.57 19.78 -9.86
N ASN A 197 14.40 19.91 -9.23
CA ASN A 197 13.14 19.46 -9.80
C ASN A 197 12.59 20.41 -10.86
N ILE A 198 12.84 21.71 -10.80
CA ILE A 198 12.31 22.66 -11.80
C ILE A 198 13.26 22.95 -12.96
N THR A 199 14.57 22.70 -12.81
CA THR A 199 15.56 23.02 -13.84
C THR A 199 15.25 22.29 -15.15
N GLY A 200 15.18 23.04 -16.25
CA GLY A 200 14.90 22.54 -17.59
C GLY A 200 13.41 22.35 -17.92
N LEU A 201 12.50 22.62 -16.99
CA LEU A 201 11.05 22.63 -17.28
C LEU A 201 10.63 23.95 -17.93
N ASN A 202 9.65 23.88 -18.83
CA ASN A 202 8.99 25.07 -19.36
C ASN A 202 7.65 25.30 -18.61
N PRO A 203 7.47 26.44 -17.91
CA PRO A 203 6.23 26.75 -17.20
C PRO A 203 4.98 26.70 -18.08
N GLU A 204 5.08 26.98 -19.38
CA GLU A 204 3.94 26.93 -20.31
C GLU A 204 3.41 25.51 -20.57
N THR A 205 4.24 24.49 -20.35
CA THR A 205 3.93 23.08 -20.60
C THR A 205 3.97 22.22 -19.33
N THR A 206 4.10 22.83 -18.16
CA THR A 206 4.25 22.13 -16.87
C THR A 206 2.98 22.24 -16.03
N LEU A 207 2.45 21.09 -15.61
CA LEU A 207 1.40 20.95 -14.60
C LEU A 207 2.02 20.82 -13.21
N VAL A 208 1.50 21.55 -12.23
CA VAL A 208 1.87 21.38 -10.81
C VAL A 208 0.73 20.69 -10.07
N VAL A 209 1.03 19.58 -9.40
CA VAL A 209 0.08 18.82 -8.59
C VAL A 209 0.51 18.89 -7.14
N VAL A 210 -0.24 19.60 -6.30
CA VAL A 210 0.05 19.73 -4.86
C VAL A 210 -0.75 18.69 -4.09
N VAL A 211 -0.04 17.81 -3.38
CA VAL A 211 -0.62 16.68 -2.64
C VAL A 211 -0.34 16.83 -1.15
N SER A 212 -1.30 17.38 -0.42
CA SER A 212 -1.25 17.48 1.05
C SER A 212 -2.60 17.15 1.65
N LYS A 213 -2.63 16.22 2.60
CA LYS A 213 -3.88 15.83 3.29
C LYS A 213 -4.43 16.97 4.14
N THR A 214 -3.56 17.71 4.82
CA THR A 214 -3.95 18.84 5.68
C THR A 214 -4.00 20.15 4.93
N PHE A 215 -3.19 20.30 3.88
CA PHE A 215 -3.04 21.52 3.08
C PHE A 215 -2.64 22.76 3.91
N THR A 216 -1.94 22.51 5.02
CA THR A 216 -1.42 23.50 5.97
C THR A 216 0.09 23.41 6.08
#